data_AF-A0A1F4JXF8-F1
#
_entry.id   AF-A0A1F4JXF8-F1
#
_cell.length_a   1.000
_cell.length_b   1.000
_cell.length_c   1.000
_cell.angle_alpha   90.00
_cell.angle_beta   90.00
_cell.angle_gamma   90.00
#
_symmetry.space_group_name_H-M   'P 1'
#
loop_
_entity.id
_entity.type
_entity.pdbx_description
1 polymer ?
#
loop_
_entity_poly.entity_id
_entity_poly.type
_entity_poly.pdbx_seq_one_letter_code
_entity_poly.pdbx_strand_id
1 'polypeptide(L)'
;MGIDTHRDAQLESALRRALAGRGGIITKDAPGNLQAQLNVRDHSVTTDIKWTGNRVIFPYVTSENMDYEVINDKVYIDRYYYRWLKILRKDIISFLKREIGDRPRLAFTKSWSVTGTSLLPRTRMLLAQI
;
A
#
# COMPACT_ATOMS: atom_id res chain seq x y z
N MET A 1 -18.76 24.40 1.15
CA MET A 1 -17.66 23.47 1.49
C MET A 1 -18.25 22.07 1.48
N GLY A 2 -17.85 21.22 0.54
CA GLY A 2 -18.51 19.96 0.22
C GLY A 2 -18.25 18.85 1.24
N ILE A 3 -19.20 17.92 1.38
CA ILE A 3 -19.17 16.77 2.29
C ILE A 3 -17.90 15.91 2.13
N ASP A 4 -17.31 15.92 0.94
CA ASP A 4 -16.13 15.12 0.61
C ASP A 4 -14.86 15.61 1.33
N THR A 5 -14.70 16.92 1.49
CA THR A 5 -13.51 17.50 2.16
C THR A 5 -13.44 17.13 3.64
N HIS A 6 -14.58 17.07 4.33
CA HIS A 6 -14.60 16.68 5.74
C HIS A 6 -14.28 15.19 5.92
N ARG A 7 -14.78 14.35 5.01
CA ARG A 7 -14.44 12.91 4.98
C ARG A 7 -12.98 12.66 4.66
N ASP A 8 -12.40 13.43 3.75
CA ASP A 8 -10.99 13.30 3.39
C ASP A 8 -10.07 13.58 4.59
N ALA A 9 -10.41 14.60 5.40
CA ALA A 9 -9.65 14.90 6.61
C ALA A 9 -9.74 13.79 7.68
N GLN A 10 -10.92 13.18 7.86
CA GLN A 10 -11.11 12.03 8.75
C GLN A 10 -10.34 10.80 8.25
N LEU A 11 -10.39 10.56 6.94
CA LEU A 11 -9.69 9.45 6.29
C LEU A 11 -8.18 9.61 6.40
N GLU A 12 -7.67 10.83 6.19
CA GLU A 12 -6.27 11.18 6.39
C GLU A 12 -5.83 10.94 7.85
N SER A 13 -6.60 11.45 8.83
CA SER A 13 -6.35 11.21 10.27
C SER A 13 -6.26 9.71 10.58
N ALA A 14 -7.25 8.94 10.11
CA ALA A 14 -7.29 7.49 10.30
C ALA A 14 -6.11 6.76 9.64
N LEU A 15 -5.71 7.17 8.44
CA LEU A 15 -4.56 6.62 7.72
C LEU A 15 -3.26 6.84 8.48
N ARG A 16 -3.00 8.09 8.90
CA ARG A 16 -1.79 8.45 9.66
C ARG A 16 -1.70 7.65 10.96
N ARG A 17 -2.82 7.52 11.69
CA ARG A 17 -2.89 6.71 12.92
C ARG A 17 -2.64 5.23 12.67
N ALA A 18 -3.23 4.67 11.61
CA ALA A 18 -3.03 3.26 11.25
C ALA A 18 -1.58 2.97 10.87
N LEU A 19 -0.93 3.87 10.12
CA LEU A 19 0.48 3.74 9.75
C LEU A 19 1.40 3.83 10.97
N ALA A 20 1.21 4.85 11.81
CA ALA A 20 2.00 5.01 13.03
C ALA A 20 1.87 3.80 13.97
N GLY A 21 0.66 3.25 14.13
CA GLY A 21 0.44 2.07 14.97
C GLY A 21 1.01 0.76 14.41
N ARG A 22 1.46 0.73 13.15
CA ARG A 22 1.95 -0.47 12.45
C ARG A 22 3.37 -0.34 11.91
N GLY A 23 4.13 0.65 12.40
CA GLY A 23 5.52 0.87 12.00
C GLY A 23 5.67 1.34 10.54
N GLY A 24 4.60 1.89 9.95
CA GLY A 24 4.67 2.55 8.66
C GLY A 24 5.33 3.91 8.80
N ILE A 25 6.34 4.17 7.97
CA ILE A 25 7.07 5.44 7.90
C ILE A 25 6.49 6.24 6.74
N ILE A 26 6.01 7.46 7.00
CA ILE A 26 5.54 8.35 5.93
C ILE A 26 6.77 9.00 5.29
N THR A 27 7.03 8.71 4.03
CA THR A 27 8.19 9.23 3.28
C THR A 27 7.83 10.42 2.40
N LYS A 28 6.56 10.53 1.98
CA LYS A 28 6.02 11.69 1.28
C LYS A 28 4.61 11.99 1.77
N ASP A 29 4.29 13.26 1.84
CA ASP A 29 3.04 13.75 2.38
C ASP A 29 2.47 14.84 1.47
N ALA A 30 1.29 14.58 0.89
CA ALA A 30 0.57 15.51 0.05
C ALA A 30 -0.95 15.40 0.32
N PRO A 31 -1.72 16.47 0.07
CA PRO A 31 -3.18 16.39 0.16
C PRO A 31 -3.74 15.30 -0.76
N GLY A 32 -4.50 14.35 -0.20
CA GLY A 32 -5.10 13.24 -0.93
C GLY A 32 -4.14 12.10 -1.33
N ASN A 33 -2.85 12.21 -0.98
CA ASN A 33 -1.85 11.19 -1.29
C ASN A 33 -0.68 11.20 -0.29
N LEU A 34 -0.36 10.03 0.28
CA LEU A 34 0.83 9.85 1.10
C LEU A 34 1.60 8.63 0.61
N GLN A 35 2.91 8.66 0.77
CA GLN A 35 3.77 7.52 0.52
C GLN A 35 4.19 6.93 1.86
N ALA A 36 3.99 5.63 2.02
CA ALA A 36 4.36 4.90 3.22
C ALA A 36 5.36 3.80 2.90
N GLN A 37 6.41 3.73 3.70
CA GLN A 37 7.38 2.66 3.70
C GLN A 37 7.19 1.77 4.93
N LEU A 38 7.19 0.46 4.74
CA LEU A 38 7.28 -0.51 5.82
C LEU A 38 8.62 -1.21 5.74
N ASN A 39 9.34 -1.22 6.86
CA ASN A 39 10.57 -1.97 7.04
C ASN A 39 10.31 -3.16 7.96
N VAL A 40 10.60 -4.36 7.50
CA VAL A 40 10.47 -5.60 8.27
C VAL A 40 11.76 -6.38 8.15
N ARG A 41 12.59 -6.38 9.20
CA ARG A 41 13.91 -7.01 9.19
C ARG A 41 14.73 -6.48 7.99
N ASP A 42 15.14 -7.35 7.09
CA ASP A 42 15.94 -7.02 5.90
C ASP A 42 15.08 -6.71 4.65
N HIS A 43 13.76 -6.56 4.84
CA HIS A 43 12.80 -6.31 3.77
C HIS A 43 12.23 -4.90 3.89
N SER A 44 12.11 -4.19 2.78
CA SER A 44 11.46 -2.88 2.72
C SER A 44 10.38 -2.88 1.64
N VAL A 45 9.26 -2.19 1.87
CA VAL A 45 8.23 -1.98 0.84
C VAL A 45 7.71 -0.57 0.90
N THR A 46 7.62 0.06 -0.26
CA THR A 46 7.07 1.40 -0.42
C THR A 46 5.76 1.30 -1.20
N THR A 47 4.73 1.92 -0.65
CA THR A 47 3.39 1.98 -1.25
C THR A 47 2.91 3.42 -1.23
N ASP A 48 2.28 3.84 -2.31
CA ASP A 48 1.48 5.06 -2.29
C ASP A 48 0.12 4.74 -1.67
N ILE A 49 -0.49 5.74 -1.07
CA ILE A 49 -1.79 5.64 -0.43
C ILE A 49 -2.57 6.87 -0.87
N LYS A 50 -3.50 6.66 -1.80
CA LYS A 50 -4.35 7.70 -2.36
C LYS A 50 -5.75 7.58 -1.78
N TRP A 51 -6.36 8.70 -1.43
CA TRP A 51 -7.72 8.69 -0.90
C TRP A 51 -8.59 9.80 -1.48
N THR A 52 -9.88 9.50 -1.62
CA THR A 52 -10.90 10.44 -2.11
C THR A 52 -12.26 10.00 -1.60
N GLY A 53 -12.90 10.81 -0.76
CA GLY A 53 -14.24 10.65 -0.22
C GLY A 53 -14.48 9.31 0.48
N ASN A 54 -14.78 8.28 -0.30
CA ASN A 54 -15.12 6.93 0.16
C ASN A 54 -14.19 5.84 -0.43
N ARG A 55 -13.05 6.21 -1.01
CA ARG A 55 -12.13 5.29 -1.65
C ARG A 55 -10.71 5.46 -1.14
N VAL A 56 -10.04 4.34 -0.89
CA VAL A 56 -8.61 4.27 -0.61
C VAL A 56 -7.98 3.31 -1.60
N ILE A 57 -6.90 3.74 -2.23
CA ILE A 57 -6.11 2.95 -3.17
C ILE A 57 -4.71 2.81 -2.61
N PHE A 58 -4.15 1.61 -2.67
CA PHE A 58 -2.77 1.32 -2.30
C PHE A 58 -1.96 0.95 -3.55
N PRO A 59 -1.49 1.92 -4.37
CA PRO A 59 -0.58 1.61 -5.47
C PRO A 59 0.77 1.14 -4.91
N TYR A 60 1.20 -0.04 -5.35
CA TYR A 60 2.56 -0.48 -5.07
C TYR A 60 3.58 0.37 -5.84
N VAL A 61 4.66 0.76 -5.17
CA VAL A 61 5.74 1.56 -5.77
C VAL A 61 6.97 0.69 -5.98
N THR A 62 7.54 0.16 -4.91
CA THR A 62 8.76 -0.65 -4.95
C THR A 62 8.92 -1.47 -3.67
N SER A 63 9.80 -2.46 -3.69
CA SER A 63 10.21 -3.22 -2.51
C SER A 63 11.63 -3.75 -2.68
N GLU A 64 12.29 -4.00 -1.55
CA GLU A 64 13.58 -4.64 -1.46
C GLU A 64 13.42 -5.96 -0.71
N ASN A 65 14.02 -7.02 -1.25
CA ASN A 65 14.01 -8.38 -0.69
C ASN A 65 12.62 -8.98 -0.44
N MET A 66 11.54 -8.49 -1.06
CA MET A 66 10.17 -8.98 -0.84
C MET A 66 9.69 -10.06 -1.81
N ASP A 67 10.61 -10.71 -2.54
CA ASP A 67 10.31 -11.69 -3.58
C ASP A 67 9.23 -11.18 -4.55
N TYR A 68 9.39 -9.93 -5.02
CA TYR A 68 8.52 -9.37 -6.05
C TYR A 68 8.72 -10.15 -7.35
N GLU A 69 7.70 -10.90 -7.75
CA GLU A 69 7.69 -11.67 -8.99
C GLU A 69 6.42 -11.41 -9.78
N VAL A 70 6.54 -11.26 -11.09
CA VAL A 70 5.38 -11.24 -12.00
C VAL A 70 5.37 -12.58 -12.73
N ILE A 71 4.40 -13.43 -12.43
CA ILE A 71 4.23 -14.74 -13.08
C ILE A 71 2.88 -14.74 -13.78
N ASN A 72 2.86 -14.91 -15.12
CA ASN A 72 1.65 -14.92 -15.94
C ASN A 72 0.75 -13.69 -15.68
N ASP A 73 1.32 -12.49 -15.75
CA ASP A 73 0.65 -11.20 -15.50
C ASP A 73 0.06 -11.04 -14.08
N LYS A 74 0.42 -11.93 -13.14
CA LYS A 74 0.03 -11.85 -11.74
C LYS A 74 1.23 -11.41 -10.90
N VAL A 75 1.01 -10.36 -10.12
CA VAL A 75 2.00 -9.85 -9.15
C VAL A 75 1.96 -10.72 -7.89
N TYR A 76 3.08 -11.37 -7.61
CA TYR A 76 3.38 -12.05 -6.37
C TYR A 76 4.32 -11.17 -5.55
N ILE A 77 3.89 -10.85 -4.34
CA ILE A 77 4.68 -10.15 -3.32
C ILE A 77 4.51 -10.96 -2.05
N ASP A 78 5.54 -11.04 -1.23
CA ASP A 78 5.51 -11.81 -0.01
C ASP A 78 4.26 -11.53 0.87
N ARG A 79 3.80 -12.59 1.55
CA ARG A 79 2.65 -12.61 2.46
C ARG A 79 2.67 -11.51 3.53
N TYR A 80 3.85 -11.03 3.94
CA TYR A 80 4.00 -9.98 4.95
C TYR A 80 3.41 -8.65 4.47
N TYR A 81 3.60 -8.29 3.20
CA TYR A 81 2.98 -7.09 2.62
C TYR A 81 1.46 -7.21 2.60
N TYR A 82 0.92 -8.35 2.17
CA TYR A 82 -0.52 -8.59 2.16
C TYR A 82 -1.13 -8.57 3.57
N ARG A 83 -0.42 -9.14 4.54
CA ARG A 83 -0.83 -9.10 5.95
C ARG A 83 -0.83 -7.66 6.47
N TRP A 84 0.20 -6.88 6.15
CA TRP A 84 0.28 -5.48 6.55
C TRP A 84 -0.88 -4.66 5.97
N LEU A 85 -1.15 -4.75 4.67
CA LEU A 85 -2.29 -4.07 4.04
C LEU A 85 -3.63 -4.48 4.66
N LYS A 86 -3.83 -5.78 4.96
CA LYS A 86 -5.05 -6.29 5.61
C LYS A 86 -5.24 -5.69 7.01
N ILE A 87 -4.14 -5.56 7.76
CA ILE A 87 -4.15 -4.98 9.10
C ILE A 87 -4.42 -3.48 9.03
N LEU A 88 -3.73 -2.75 8.15
CA LEU A 88 -3.98 -1.32 7.93
C LEU A 88 -5.44 -1.06 7.60
N ARG A 89 -6.03 -1.83 6.68
CA ARG A 89 -7.46 -1.73 6.35
C ARG A 89 -8.36 -1.87 7.57
N LYS A 90 -8.07 -2.83 8.45
CA LYS A 90 -8.86 -3.06 9.67
C LYS A 90 -8.77 -1.86 10.62
N ASP A 91 -7.57 -1.31 10.81
CA ASP A 91 -7.35 -0.19 11.71
C ASP A 91 -7.99 1.10 11.18
N ILE A 92 -7.87 1.38 9.88
CA ILE A 92 -8.52 2.53 9.22
C ILE A 92 -10.04 2.47 9.43
N ILE A 93 -10.67 1.31 9.18
CA ILE A 93 -12.11 1.13 9.42
C ILE A 93 -12.46 1.33 10.90
N SER A 94 -11.60 0.86 11.81
CA SER A 94 -11.82 1.01 13.26
C SER A 94 -11.76 2.47 13.70
N PHE A 95 -10.78 3.24 13.22
CA PHE A 95 -10.65 4.66 13.56
C PHE A 95 -11.79 5.48 12.95
N LEU A 96 -12.16 5.22 11.70
CA LEU A 96 -13.26 5.94 11.07
C LEU A 96 -14.61 5.64 11.72
N LYS A 97 -14.84 4.40 12.17
CA LYS A 97 -16.04 4.09 12.96
C LYS A 97 -16.11 4.93 14.25
N ARG A 98 -14.97 5.21 14.90
CA ARG A 98 -14.92 6.05 16.10
C ARG A 98 -15.14 7.52 15.80
N GLU A 99 -14.69 8.00 14.64
CA GLU A 99 -14.79 9.41 14.24
C GLU A 99 -16.14 9.77 13.59
N ILE A 100 -16.75 8.84 12.85
CA ILE A 100 -17.97 9.09 12.03
C ILE A 100 -19.22 8.42 12.63
N GLY A 101 -19.07 7.46 13.54
CA GLY A 101 -20.18 6.77 14.20
C GLY A 101 -20.90 5.71 13.35
N ASP A 102 -20.86 5.80 12.01
CA ASP A 102 -21.42 4.83 11.07
C ASP A 102 -20.32 3.96 10.41
N ARG A 103 -20.67 2.76 9.91
CA ARG A 103 -19.73 1.90 9.18
C ARG A 103 -19.42 2.54 7.82
N PRO A 104 -18.21 3.08 7.60
CA PRO A 104 -17.90 3.75 6.35
C PRO A 104 -17.96 2.75 5.18
N ARG A 105 -18.70 3.08 4.12
CA ARG A 105 -18.70 2.35 2.85
C ARG A 105 -17.41 2.66 2.09
N LEU A 106 -16.27 2.19 2.61
CA LEU A 106 -14.96 2.39 2.00
C LEU A 106 -14.64 1.29 1.00
N ALA A 107 -14.40 1.71 -0.24
CA ALA A 107 -13.81 0.84 -1.25
C ALA A 107 -12.28 0.85 -1.09
N PHE A 108 -11.71 -0.32 -0.86
CA PHE A 108 -10.26 -0.52 -0.82
C PHE A 108 -9.82 -1.22 -2.11
N THR A 109 -9.02 -0.55 -2.92
CA THR A 109 -8.51 -1.09 -4.18
C THR A 109 -6.98 -1.24 -4.10
N LYS A 110 -6.47 -2.41 -4.48
CA LYS A 110 -5.04 -2.59 -4.74
C LYS A 110 -4.78 -2.25 -6.20
N SER A 111 -3.73 -1.50 -6.47
CA SER A 111 -3.34 -1.16 -7.84
C SER A 111 -1.88 -1.52 -8.04
N TRP A 112 -1.60 -2.22 -9.13
CA TRP A 112 -0.25 -2.52 -9.59
C TRP A 112 -0.08 -1.75 -10.89
N SER A 113 0.85 -0.80 -10.92
CA SER A 113 1.23 -0.18 -12.20
C SER A 113 2.27 -1.09 -12.82
N VAL A 114 1.92 -1.78 -13.91
CA VAL A 114 2.87 -2.55 -14.74
C VAL A 114 3.65 -1.57 -15.63
N THR A 115 4.25 -0.54 -15.04
CA THR A 115 5.08 0.42 -15.77
C THR A 115 6.53 0.04 -15.51
N GLY A 116 6.94 -1.04 -16.16
CA GLY A 116 8.26 -1.61 -16.03
C GLY A 116 8.56 -2.52 -17.20
N THR A 117 8.78 -1.91 -18.37
CA THR A 117 9.72 -2.48 -19.35
C THR A 117 11.10 -2.49 -18.70
N SER A 118 11.32 -3.39 -17.75
CA SER A 118 12.65 -3.78 -17.32
C SER A 118 13.10 -4.90 -18.22
N LEU A 119 13.56 -4.52 -19.42
CA LEU A 119 14.55 -5.31 -20.15
C LEU A 119 15.84 -5.29 -19.32
N LEU A 120 15.90 -6.16 -18.32
CA LEU A 120 17.15 -6.73 -17.87
C LEU A 120 16.98 -8.23 -18.02
N PRO A 121 17.48 -8.84 -19.12
CA PRO A 121 17.64 -10.27 -19.14
C PRO A 121 18.58 -10.61 -17.97
N ARG A 122 18.08 -11.38 -17.00
CA ARG A 122 18.94 -12.01 -15.99
C ARG A 122 19.84 -13.02 -16.71
N THR A 123 20.94 -12.54 -17.26
CA THR A 123 22.06 -13.38 -17.69
C THR A 123 22.87 -13.75 -16.46
N ARG A 124 22.57 -14.92 -15.90
CA ARG A 124 23.48 -15.88 -15.23
C ARG A 124 22.60 -17.03 -14.74
N MET A 125 22.89 -18.30 -14.97
CA MET A 125 23.93 -19.03 -15.68
C MET A 125 23.40 -20.46 -15.67
N LEU A 126 23.04 -21.04 -16.81
CA LEU A 126 22.94 -22.50 -16.93
C LEU A 126 24.24 -22.92 -17.61
N LEU A 127 25.24 -23.16 -16.77
CA LEU A 127 26.40 -23.95 -17.13
C LEU A 127 25.92 -25.40 -17.25
N ALA A 128 25.97 -25.91 -18.47
CA ALA A 128 26.07 -27.30 -18.91
C ALA A 128 25.28 -28.39 -18.16
N GLN A 129 24.54 -29.18 -18.94
CA GLN A 129 24.84 -30.61 -18.96
C GLN A 129 24.58 -31.19 -20.36
N ILE A 130 25.61 -31.89 -20.83
CA ILE A 130 25.53 -33.03 -21.77
C ILE A 130 24.65 -34.10 -21.12
#